data_AF-A0AAX4JK87-F1
#
_entry.id   AF-A0AAX4JK87-F1
#
_cell.length_a   1.000
_cell.length_b   1.000
_cell.length_c   1.000
_cell.angle_alpha   90.00
_cell.angle_beta   90.00
_cell.angle_gamma   90.00
#
_symmetry.space_group_name_H-M   'P 1'
#
loop_
_entity.id
_entity.type
_entity.pdbx_description
1 polymer ?
#
loop_
_entity_poly.entity_id
_entity_poly.type
_entity_poly.pdbx_seq_one_letter_code
_entity_poly.pdbx_strand_id
1 'polypeptide(L)'
;MLFLISLLPLLALSTFASPIKLDKRYTAVKIQSSRNSLCLSPEGDAIGNGVRVGTVSCDKAKTWQINEGSGSIILTGSNFALDAGTGNDNNEIVKLWQSYPGLYQQTWYLTDDNRIAITNGHQCLDQGNDQEGTQTYACNTGNVNQEWHVLEGDTGNPPSAHKYGRGTIQAKKYEGFCVTVQNGYEGHGASVDLSNCFEDDWQFTHLQRWQLRNQNTNIDKLQLISHPELCLYAGENPANGSRLNVNSCDSDNTQQWQITNDGRYKLFRTNLCLDVRAESEMRPQKPYAMYKELQVWECGEGNENQVFSTSK
;
A
#
# COMPACT_ATOMS: atom_id res chain seq x y z
N MET A 1 34.54 -26.97 66.81
CA MET A 1 33.24 -26.47 66.32
C MET A 1 33.50 -25.39 65.30
N LEU A 2 33.44 -25.72 64.02
CA LEU A 2 33.55 -24.80 62.87
C LEU A 2 33.08 -25.57 61.63
N PHE A 3 31.96 -25.16 61.04
CA PHE A 3 31.47 -25.69 59.77
C PHE A 3 31.96 -24.77 58.65
N LEU A 4 32.64 -25.31 57.63
CA LEU A 4 32.81 -24.61 56.36
C LEU A 4 31.60 -24.93 55.48
N ILE A 5 30.81 -23.92 55.16
CA ILE A 5 29.73 -24.00 54.16
C ILE A 5 30.29 -23.51 52.84
N SER A 6 30.40 -24.41 51.86
CA SER A 6 30.86 -24.08 50.51
C SER A 6 29.70 -23.52 49.68
N LEU A 7 29.64 -22.21 49.50
CA LEU A 7 28.71 -21.57 48.57
C LEU A 7 29.21 -21.74 47.13
N LEU A 8 28.50 -22.53 46.31
CA LEU A 8 28.66 -22.49 44.86
C LEU A 8 27.77 -21.37 44.27
N PRO A 9 28.30 -20.48 43.44
CA PRO A 9 27.46 -19.57 42.66
C PRO A 9 26.85 -20.31 41.46
N LEU A 10 25.52 -20.41 41.40
CA LEU A 10 24.85 -20.78 40.15
C LEU A 10 24.94 -19.60 39.17
N LEU A 11 25.71 -19.75 38.09
CA LEU A 11 25.57 -18.86 36.94
C LEU A 11 24.27 -19.19 36.21
N ALA A 12 23.28 -18.31 36.32
CA ALA A 12 22.08 -18.37 35.50
C ALA A 12 22.44 -17.99 34.05
N LEU A 13 22.47 -18.98 33.16
CA LEU A 13 22.62 -18.77 31.71
C LEU A 13 21.34 -18.14 31.15
N SER A 14 21.31 -16.81 31.09
CA SER A 14 20.22 -16.05 30.47
C SER A 14 20.26 -16.21 28.95
N THR A 15 19.56 -17.22 28.43
CA THR A 15 19.37 -17.39 26.98
C THR A 15 18.49 -16.28 26.44
N PHE A 16 19.09 -15.27 25.80
CA PHE A 16 18.38 -14.26 25.02
C PHE A 16 17.77 -14.91 23.78
N ALA A 17 16.56 -15.45 23.92
CA ALA A 17 15.72 -15.81 22.78
C ALA A 17 15.26 -14.52 22.09
N SER A 18 15.87 -14.20 20.95
CA SER A 18 15.38 -13.17 20.05
C SER A 18 13.90 -13.45 19.69
N PRO A 19 13.03 -12.43 19.64
CA PRO A 19 11.65 -12.64 19.22
C PRO A 19 11.63 -13.20 17.79
N ILE A 20 10.97 -14.35 17.62
CA ILE A 20 10.72 -14.92 16.30
C ILE A 20 9.76 -13.98 15.59
N LYS A 21 10.26 -13.25 14.58
CA LYS A 21 9.37 -12.59 13.62
C LYS A 21 8.59 -13.69 12.90
N LEU A 22 7.27 -13.67 13.07
CA LEU A 22 6.37 -14.53 12.31
C LEU A 22 6.03 -13.79 11.01
N ASP A 23 6.91 -13.89 10.02
CA ASP A 23 6.78 -13.20 8.74
C ASP A 23 5.41 -13.52 8.11
N LYS A 24 4.66 -12.48 7.68
CA LYS A 24 3.29 -12.69 7.18
C LYS A 24 3.33 -13.51 5.88
N ARG A 25 2.65 -14.67 5.90
CA ARG A 25 2.49 -15.52 4.72
C ARG A 25 1.21 -15.16 3.96
N TYR A 26 1.39 -14.47 2.84
CA TYR A 26 0.33 -14.19 1.88
C TYR A 26 0.03 -15.45 1.05
N THR A 27 -1.24 -15.81 0.93
CA THR A 27 -1.71 -16.96 0.14
C THR A 27 -2.82 -16.57 -0.81
N ALA A 28 -2.81 -17.12 -2.03
CA ALA A 28 -3.80 -16.83 -3.08
C ALA A 28 -3.88 -15.34 -3.49
N VAL A 29 -2.77 -14.61 -3.38
CA VAL A 29 -2.67 -13.17 -3.67
C VAL A 29 -2.34 -12.88 -5.13
N LYS A 30 -2.66 -11.69 -5.62
CA LYS A 30 -2.17 -11.18 -6.92
C LYS A 30 -0.97 -10.26 -6.70
N ILE A 31 -0.01 -10.24 -7.63
CA ILE A 31 1.19 -9.41 -7.52
C ILE A 31 1.14 -8.39 -8.68
N GLN A 32 0.78 -7.14 -8.40
CA GLN A 32 0.50 -6.09 -9.39
C GLN A 32 1.73 -5.19 -9.62
N SER A 33 2.12 -4.97 -10.88
CA SER A 33 3.17 -4.01 -11.24
C SER A 33 2.69 -2.57 -11.05
N SER A 34 3.56 -1.69 -10.57
CA SER A 34 3.26 -0.26 -10.43
C SER A 34 3.29 0.48 -11.78
N ARG A 35 4.16 0.08 -12.72
CA ARG A 35 4.32 0.72 -14.05
C ARG A 35 3.01 0.82 -14.84
N ASN A 36 2.16 -0.20 -14.83
CA ASN A 36 0.92 -0.23 -15.61
C ASN A 36 -0.26 -0.97 -14.97
N SER A 37 -0.18 -1.31 -13.67
CA SER A 37 -1.24 -2.01 -12.93
C SER A 37 -1.66 -3.39 -13.47
N LEU A 38 -0.90 -4.01 -14.37
CA LEU A 38 -1.08 -5.42 -14.73
C LEU A 38 -0.50 -6.34 -13.64
N CYS A 39 -1.04 -7.55 -13.53
CA CYS A 39 -0.66 -8.54 -12.51
C CYS A 39 0.25 -9.63 -13.07
N LEU A 40 1.29 -9.97 -12.31
CA LEU A 40 2.24 -11.05 -12.55
C LEU A 40 1.50 -12.39 -12.73
N SER A 41 1.75 -13.06 -13.84
CA SER A 41 1.08 -14.31 -14.20
C SER A 41 1.93 -15.11 -15.19
N PRO A 42 1.86 -16.46 -15.18
CA PRO A 42 2.27 -17.25 -16.33
C PRO A 42 1.63 -16.73 -17.63
N GLU A 43 2.37 -16.75 -18.73
CA GLU A 43 1.91 -16.31 -20.04
C GLU A 43 1.05 -17.40 -20.70
N GLY A 44 -0.23 -17.10 -20.88
CA GLY A 44 -1.24 -18.06 -21.33
C GLY A 44 -1.71 -19.01 -20.21
N ASP A 45 -2.29 -20.14 -20.60
CA ASP A 45 -2.87 -21.13 -19.68
C ASP A 45 -1.99 -22.36 -19.41
N ALA A 46 -0.81 -22.45 -20.05
CA ALA A 46 0.14 -23.52 -19.81
C ALA A 46 0.81 -23.34 -18.43
N ILE A 47 0.89 -24.40 -17.64
CA ILE A 47 1.59 -24.41 -16.33
C ILE A 47 2.65 -25.51 -16.38
N GLY A 48 3.93 -25.15 -16.23
CA GLY A 48 5.04 -26.09 -16.32
C GLY A 48 6.41 -25.44 -16.30
N ASN A 49 7.48 -26.25 -16.22
CA ASN A 49 8.87 -25.78 -16.29
C ASN A 49 9.12 -25.02 -17.60
N GLY A 50 9.65 -23.80 -17.49
CA GLY A 50 10.03 -22.99 -18.65
C GLY A 50 8.92 -22.11 -19.22
N VAL A 51 7.68 -22.19 -18.71
CA VAL A 51 6.62 -21.23 -19.06
C VAL A 51 7.04 -19.84 -18.58
N ARG A 52 7.11 -18.86 -19.49
CA ARG A 52 7.45 -17.48 -19.13
C ARG A 52 6.40 -16.91 -18.18
N VAL A 53 6.86 -16.10 -17.22
CA VAL A 53 5.99 -15.29 -16.37
C VAL A 53 6.11 -13.85 -16.85
N GLY A 54 4.97 -13.25 -17.16
CA GLY A 54 4.82 -11.87 -17.60
C GLY A 54 3.76 -11.18 -16.76
N THR A 55 3.07 -10.19 -17.34
CA THR A 55 1.95 -9.51 -16.69
C THR A 55 0.71 -9.49 -17.56
N VAL A 56 -0.45 -9.81 -16.97
CA VAL A 56 -1.76 -9.80 -17.63
C VAL A 56 -2.76 -8.97 -16.83
N SER A 57 -3.95 -8.72 -17.39
CA SER A 57 -5.02 -8.02 -16.66
C SER A 57 -5.39 -8.76 -15.37
N CYS A 58 -5.53 -8.02 -14.26
CA CYS A 58 -5.63 -8.58 -12.91
C CYS A 58 -6.92 -9.40 -12.64
N ASP A 59 -7.92 -9.36 -13.51
CA ASP A 59 -9.05 -10.31 -13.52
C ASP A 59 -8.65 -11.72 -13.96
N LYS A 60 -7.68 -11.84 -14.88
CA LYS A 60 -7.22 -13.09 -15.52
C LYS A 60 -5.94 -13.67 -14.91
N ALA A 61 -5.18 -12.85 -14.19
CA ALA A 61 -3.92 -13.27 -13.57
C ALA A 61 -4.12 -14.40 -12.56
N LYS A 62 -3.26 -15.42 -12.64
CA LYS A 62 -3.19 -16.49 -11.62
C LYS A 62 -2.68 -15.91 -10.29
N THR A 63 -2.94 -16.60 -9.18
CA THR A 63 -2.57 -16.14 -7.83
C THR A 63 -1.33 -16.84 -7.28
N TRP A 64 -0.64 -16.20 -6.35
CA TRP A 64 0.65 -16.62 -5.79
C TRP A 64 0.59 -16.79 -4.26
N GLN A 65 1.59 -17.47 -3.73
CA GLN A 65 1.98 -17.45 -2.32
C GLN A 65 3.31 -16.70 -2.24
N ILE A 66 3.42 -15.78 -1.29
CA ILE A 66 4.62 -14.98 -1.02
C ILE A 66 4.66 -14.72 0.49
N ASN A 67 5.84 -14.57 1.07
CA ASN A 67 5.97 -14.16 2.47
C ASN A 67 6.58 -12.76 2.52
N GLU A 68 6.38 -12.07 3.63
CA GLU A 68 7.35 -11.06 4.08
C GLU A 68 8.70 -11.74 4.34
N GLY A 69 9.80 -10.98 4.30
CA GLY A 69 11.12 -11.60 4.40
C GLY A 69 11.53 -12.37 3.14
N SER A 70 12.38 -13.38 3.32
CA SER A 70 13.02 -14.13 2.22
C SER A 70 12.38 -15.51 2.01
N GLY A 71 12.02 -15.84 0.77
CA GLY A 71 11.50 -17.15 0.40
C GLY A 71 11.11 -17.27 -1.07
N SER A 72 10.59 -18.42 -1.46
CA SER A 72 10.11 -18.65 -2.83
C SER A 72 8.69 -18.14 -3.03
N ILE A 73 8.46 -17.45 -4.15
CA ILE A 73 7.14 -17.04 -4.61
C ILE A 73 6.55 -18.22 -5.39
N ILE A 74 5.50 -18.85 -4.87
CA ILE A 74 4.94 -20.12 -5.40
C ILE A 74 3.59 -19.87 -6.06
N LEU A 75 3.38 -20.39 -7.26
CA LEU A 75 2.09 -20.33 -7.95
C LEU A 75 1.03 -21.15 -7.17
N THR A 76 -0.08 -20.52 -6.77
CA THR A 76 -1.09 -21.11 -5.87
C THR A 76 -1.71 -22.37 -6.45
N GLY A 77 -1.90 -23.39 -5.61
CA GLY A 77 -2.40 -24.71 -6.04
C GLY A 77 -1.36 -25.57 -6.78
N SER A 78 -0.10 -25.15 -6.85
CA SER A 78 0.98 -25.88 -7.52
C SER A 78 2.27 -25.93 -6.70
N ASN A 79 3.30 -26.57 -7.26
CA ASN A 79 4.66 -26.61 -6.73
C ASN A 79 5.67 -25.84 -7.62
N PHE A 80 5.20 -24.97 -8.52
CA PHE A 80 6.05 -24.12 -9.36
C PHE A 80 6.39 -22.81 -8.66
N ALA A 81 7.67 -22.46 -8.64
CA ALA A 81 8.19 -21.18 -8.16
C ALA A 81 8.37 -20.18 -9.31
N LEU A 82 8.39 -18.89 -8.96
CA LEU A 82 8.95 -17.82 -9.76
C LEU A 82 10.48 -17.97 -9.80
N ASP A 83 11.05 -18.18 -10.98
CA ASP A 83 12.46 -18.51 -11.19
C ASP A 83 13.16 -17.52 -12.11
N ALA A 84 14.26 -16.94 -11.63
CA ALA A 84 14.97 -15.80 -12.21
C ALA A 84 15.99 -16.13 -13.32
N GLY A 85 16.12 -17.40 -13.73
CA GLY A 85 17.21 -17.80 -14.62
C GLY A 85 18.44 -18.20 -13.81
N THR A 86 19.48 -17.41 -13.84
CA THR A 86 20.58 -17.46 -12.88
C THR A 86 20.37 -16.49 -11.72
N GLY A 87 19.64 -15.39 -11.93
CA GLY A 87 19.40 -14.34 -10.94
C GLY A 87 20.59 -13.38 -10.75
N ASN A 88 21.49 -13.29 -11.73
CA ASN A 88 22.72 -12.49 -11.65
C ASN A 88 22.79 -11.40 -12.72
N ASP A 89 22.17 -11.63 -13.89
CA ASP A 89 22.32 -10.75 -15.04
C ASP A 89 21.06 -9.89 -15.26
N ASN A 90 21.22 -8.79 -16.01
CA ASN A 90 20.09 -7.99 -16.48
C ASN A 90 19.40 -8.68 -17.67
N ASN A 91 18.08 -8.51 -17.74
CA ASN A 91 17.22 -9.01 -18.81
C ASN A 91 17.12 -10.55 -18.89
N GLU A 92 17.37 -11.28 -17.79
CA GLU A 92 17.06 -12.72 -17.74
C GLU A 92 15.54 -12.93 -17.67
N ILE A 93 15.02 -13.88 -18.45
CA ILE A 93 13.59 -14.15 -18.46
C ILE A 93 13.14 -14.79 -17.13
N VAL A 94 12.09 -14.23 -16.53
CA VAL A 94 11.45 -14.82 -15.36
C VAL A 94 10.40 -15.83 -15.82
N LYS A 95 10.36 -16.99 -15.16
CA LYS A 95 9.57 -18.15 -15.60
C LYS A 95 9.04 -18.97 -14.43
N LEU A 96 8.12 -19.88 -14.71
CA LEU A 96 7.79 -20.98 -13.82
C LEU A 96 8.90 -22.04 -13.88
N TRP A 97 9.32 -22.50 -12.71
CA TRP A 97 10.17 -23.69 -12.57
C TRP A 97 9.78 -24.50 -11.34
N GLN A 98 10.07 -25.80 -11.36
CA GLN A 98 9.91 -26.69 -10.20
C GLN A 98 10.57 -26.04 -8.98
N SER A 99 9.82 -25.84 -7.91
CA SER A 99 10.36 -25.25 -6.69
C SER A 99 11.36 -26.21 -6.02
N TYR A 100 12.52 -25.67 -5.66
CA TYR A 100 13.54 -26.33 -4.83
C TYR A 100 13.97 -25.35 -3.72
N PRO A 101 13.75 -25.69 -2.43
CA PRO A 101 14.09 -24.79 -1.32
C PRO A 101 15.57 -24.36 -1.31
N GLY A 102 15.81 -23.06 -1.17
CA GLY A 102 17.15 -22.48 -1.03
C GLY A 102 17.93 -22.26 -2.33
N LEU A 103 17.34 -22.49 -3.51
CA LEU A 103 17.95 -22.03 -4.77
C LEU A 103 17.97 -20.51 -4.83
N TYR A 104 19.13 -19.93 -5.12
CA TYR A 104 19.35 -18.47 -5.22
C TYR A 104 18.35 -17.81 -6.17
N GLN A 105 18.22 -18.33 -7.40
CA GLN A 105 17.29 -17.82 -8.43
C GLN A 105 15.80 -18.05 -8.13
N GLN A 106 15.46 -18.70 -7.01
CA GLN A 106 14.08 -18.92 -6.53
C GLN A 106 13.86 -18.36 -5.11
N THR A 107 14.84 -17.66 -4.52
CA THR A 107 14.74 -17.12 -3.16
C THR A 107 14.64 -15.60 -3.22
N TRP A 108 13.41 -15.10 -3.28
CA TRP A 108 13.09 -13.68 -3.38
C TRP A 108 12.92 -13.04 -2.00
N TYR A 109 13.12 -11.73 -1.91
CA TYR A 109 12.91 -10.91 -0.72
C TYR A 109 11.92 -9.79 -1.08
N LEU A 110 10.79 -9.74 -0.37
CA LEU A 110 9.86 -8.62 -0.47
C LEU A 110 10.34 -7.50 0.44
N THR A 111 10.74 -6.38 -0.16
CA THR A 111 11.27 -5.20 0.53
C THR A 111 10.17 -4.26 1.02
N ASP A 112 10.47 -3.46 2.04
CA ASP A 112 9.57 -2.42 2.57
C ASP A 112 9.21 -1.33 1.53
N ASP A 113 10.05 -1.16 0.49
CA ASP A 113 9.86 -0.20 -0.60
C ASP A 113 9.14 -0.77 -1.85
N ASN A 114 8.53 -1.95 -1.71
CA ASN A 114 7.74 -2.66 -2.72
C ASN A 114 8.55 -3.36 -3.85
N ARG A 115 9.87 -3.42 -3.78
CA ARG A 115 10.69 -4.27 -4.67
C ARG A 115 10.64 -5.75 -4.27
N ILE A 116 10.63 -6.62 -5.27
CA ILE A 116 10.84 -8.07 -5.13
C ILE A 116 12.26 -8.35 -5.61
N ALA A 117 13.20 -8.46 -4.68
CA ALA A 117 14.64 -8.61 -4.93
C ALA A 117 15.09 -10.07 -4.82
N ILE A 118 16.22 -10.46 -5.43
CA ILE A 118 16.87 -11.73 -5.14
C ILE A 118 17.55 -11.64 -3.76
N THR A 119 17.32 -12.62 -2.88
CA THR A 119 17.90 -12.66 -1.54
C THR A 119 19.41 -12.82 -1.61
N ASN A 120 20.15 -11.90 -0.98
CA ASN A 120 21.60 -11.76 -1.08
C ASN A 120 22.12 -11.49 -2.52
N GLY A 121 21.24 -11.15 -3.45
CA GLY A 121 21.57 -10.73 -4.82
C GLY A 121 21.52 -9.21 -4.99
N HIS A 122 21.65 -8.76 -6.23
CA HIS A 122 21.52 -7.35 -6.64
C HIS A 122 20.46 -7.13 -7.73
N GLN A 123 19.82 -8.21 -8.19
CA GLN A 123 18.76 -8.19 -9.19
C GLN A 123 17.38 -8.13 -8.53
N CYS A 124 16.50 -7.34 -9.13
CA CYS A 124 15.09 -7.20 -8.80
C CYS A 124 14.23 -7.75 -9.95
N LEU A 125 13.01 -8.16 -9.61
CA LEU A 125 11.95 -8.41 -10.58
C LEU A 125 11.56 -7.07 -11.23
N ASP A 126 11.74 -6.94 -12.54
CA ASP A 126 11.43 -5.75 -13.33
C ASP A 126 10.37 -6.12 -14.38
N GLN A 127 9.32 -5.31 -14.55
CA GLN A 127 8.29 -5.61 -15.55
C GLN A 127 8.83 -5.55 -16.98
N GLY A 128 9.91 -4.79 -17.22
CA GLY A 128 10.41 -4.46 -18.56
C GLY A 128 9.45 -3.55 -19.33
N ASN A 129 9.87 -3.21 -20.56
CA ASN A 129 8.97 -2.66 -21.57
C ASN A 129 8.18 -3.77 -22.30
N ASP A 130 7.36 -3.35 -23.26
CA ASP A 130 6.40 -4.22 -23.94
C ASP A 130 7.07 -5.13 -25.00
N GLN A 131 8.38 -4.96 -25.21
CA GLN A 131 9.23 -5.77 -26.10
C GLN A 131 10.10 -6.76 -25.31
N GLU A 132 10.59 -6.35 -24.13
CA GLU A 132 11.39 -7.16 -23.20
C GLU A 132 10.54 -8.17 -22.44
N GLY A 133 9.39 -7.73 -21.91
CA GLY A 133 8.58 -8.46 -20.94
C GLY A 133 9.24 -8.59 -19.56
N THR A 134 8.56 -9.26 -18.63
CA THR A 134 9.02 -9.34 -17.23
C THR A 134 10.30 -10.16 -17.08
N GLN A 135 11.25 -9.61 -16.34
CA GLN A 135 12.67 -9.97 -16.38
C GLN A 135 13.37 -9.69 -15.05
N THR A 136 14.63 -10.09 -14.92
CA THR A 136 15.54 -9.54 -13.90
C THR A 136 16.10 -8.20 -14.36
N TYR A 137 16.30 -7.26 -13.44
CA TYR A 137 17.14 -6.09 -13.67
C TYR A 137 17.76 -5.58 -12.36
N ALA A 138 18.93 -4.96 -12.42
CA ALA A 138 19.61 -4.40 -11.26
C ALA A 138 18.69 -3.50 -10.44
N CYS A 139 18.60 -3.78 -9.14
CA CYS A 139 17.72 -3.07 -8.21
C CYS A 139 18.08 -1.58 -8.18
N ASN A 140 17.11 -0.72 -8.52
CA ASN A 140 17.30 0.73 -8.55
C ASN A 140 16.13 1.45 -7.84
N THR A 141 16.47 2.32 -6.89
CA THR A 141 15.50 3.11 -6.13
C THR A 141 14.79 4.12 -7.04
N GLY A 142 13.46 4.17 -6.98
CA GLY A 142 12.65 5.02 -7.85
C GLY A 142 12.40 4.46 -9.27
N ASN A 143 12.95 3.29 -9.62
CA ASN A 143 12.49 2.57 -10.82
C ASN A 143 11.13 1.91 -10.55
N VAL A 144 10.05 2.56 -10.99
CA VAL A 144 8.66 2.08 -10.83
C VAL A 144 8.35 0.77 -11.60
N ASN A 145 9.22 0.34 -12.53
CA ASN A 145 9.08 -0.97 -13.17
C ASN A 145 9.44 -2.13 -12.23
N GLN A 146 10.15 -1.86 -11.14
CA GLN A 146 10.59 -2.84 -10.14
C GLN A 146 9.71 -2.88 -8.90
N GLU A 147 8.68 -2.04 -8.85
CA GLU A 147 7.78 -1.92 -7.70
C GLU A 147 6.52 -2.76 -7.94
N TRP A 148 6.28 -3.72 -7.05
CA TRP A 148 5.19 -4.70 -7.14
C TRP A 148 4.28 -4.58 -5.92
N HIS A 149 3.04 -5.01 -6.02
CA HIS A 149 2.04 -4.83 -4.97
C HIS A 149 1.30 -6.14 -4.71
N VAL A 150 1.40 -6.65 -3.48
CA VAL A 150 0.67 -7.85 -3.04
C VAL A 150 -0.79 -7.46 -2.75
N LEU A 151 -1.72 -8.06 -3.48
CA LEU A 151 -3.16 -7.84 -3.37
C LEU A 151 -3.82 -9.07 -2.72
N GLU A 152 -4.34 -8.91 -1.50
CA GLU A 152 -5.09 -9.94 -0.78
C GLU A 152 -6.52 -10.11 -1.33
N GLY A 153 -7.10 -11.31 -1.17
CA GLY A 153 -8.38 -11.70 -1.77
C GLY A 153 -9.63 -11.17 -1.03
N ASP A 154 -10.84 -11.48 -1.50
CA ASP A 154 -11.19 -12.48 -2.52
C ASP A 154 -12.53 -12.16 -3.25
N THR A 155 -12.85 -12.95 -4.27
CA THR A 155 -14.08 -13.03 -5.08
C THR A 155 -14.27 -11.98 -6.19
N GLY A 156 -14.30 -12.48 -7.43
CA GLY A 156 -15.41 -12.20 -8.34
C GLY A 156 -15.41 -10.94 -9.21
N ASN A 157 -14.56 -9.92 -8.99
CA ASN A 157 -14.59 -8.68 -9.79
C ASN A 157 -13.21 -8.17 -10.25
N PRO A 158 -13.07 -7.55 -11.44
CA PRO A 158 -11.80 -6.97 -11.91
C PRO A 158 -11.32 -5.81 -11.02
N PRO A 159 -10.10 -5.87 -10.45
CA PRO A 159 -9.55 -4.73 -9.73
C PRO A 159 -9.14 -3.64 -10.72
N SER A 160 -9.98 -2.61 -10.90
CA SER A 160 -9.66 -1.44 -11.74
C SER A 160 -8.34 -0.78 -11.31
N ALA A 161 -7.59 -0.26 -12.28
CA ALA A 161 -6.15 0.02 -12.22
C ALA A 161 -5.76 1.35 -11.55
N HIS A 162 -5.93 1.46 -10.23
CA HIS A 162 -5.29 2.49 -9.41
C HIS A 162 -5.01 1.92 -8.01
N LYS A 163 -3.75 1.86 -7.57
CA LYS A 163 -3.41 1.36 -6.21
C LYS A 163 -3.54 2.45 -5.14
N TYR A 164 -3.17 3.68 -5.47
CA TYR A 164 -3.24 4.82 -4.55
C TYR A 164 -4.43 5.74 -4.87
N GLY A 165 -5.30 5.94 -3.87
CA GLY A 165 -6.14 7.11 -3.75
C GLY A 165 -7.41 7.19 -4.61
N ARG A 166 -7.54 6.50 -5.75
CA ARG A 166 -8.75 6.61 -6.60
C ARG A 166 -9.95 5.85 -6.03
N GLY A 167 -10.94 6.60 -5.54
CA GLY A 167 -12.20 6.08 -4.97
C GLY A 167 -12.56 6.84 -3.68
N THR A 168 -13.22 6.18 -2.72
CA THR A 168 -13.52 6.84 -1.43
C THR A 168 -12.40 6.64 -0.42
N ILE A 169 -12.10 7.66 0.39
CA ILE A 169 -11.18 7.53 1.52
C ILE A 169 -12.00 7.34 2.78
N GLN A 170 -11.84 6.20 3.45
CA GLN A 170 -12.60 5.80 4.64
C GLN A 170 -11.72 5.82 5.88
N ALA A 171 -12.24 6.25 7.02
CA ALA A 171 -11.50 6.20 8.29
C ALA A 171 -11.72 4.83 8.94
N LYS A 172 -10.68 4.01 9.12
CA LYS A 172 -10.84 2.57 9.49
C LYS A 172 -11.59 2.36 10.81
N LYS A 173 -11.43 3.29 11.77
CA LYS A 173 -12.11 3.26 13.08
C LYS A 173 -13.59 3.65 13.02
N TYR A 174 -13.99 4.39 11.98
CA TYR A 174 -15.33 4.95 11.81
C TYR A 174 -15.95 4.34 10.56
N GLU A 175 -16.21 3.03 10.62
CA GLU A 175 -16.73 2.22 9.51
C GLU A 175 -17.97 2.86 8.87
N GLY A 176 -18.01 2.85 7.53
CA GLY A 176 -19.08 3.47 6.77
C GLY A 176 -18.99 5.00 6.65
N PHE A 177 -17.97 5.66 7.21
CA PHE A 177 -17.73 7.10 7.01
C PHE A 177 -16.57 7.40 6.06
N CYS A 178 -16.82 8.33 5.14
CA CYS A 178 -15.95 8.74 4.04
C CYS A 178 -15.51 10.21 4.17
N VAL A 179 -14.28 10.52 3.74
CA VAL A 179 -13.76 11.88 3.59
C VAL A 179 -14.56 12.61 2.51
N THR A 180 -15.26 13.67 2.89
CA THR A 180 -16.34 14.29 2.12
C THR A 180 -16.23 15.80 2.12
N VAL A 181 -16.25 16.44 0.93
CA VAL A 181 -16.46 17.88 0.82
C VAL A 181 -17.86 18.22 1.33
N GLN A 182 -17.99 19.17 2.23
CA GLN A 182 -19.25 19.41 2.96
C GLN A 182 -20.20 20.41 2.26
N ASN A 183 -21.41 20.50 2.79
CA ASN A 183 -22.48 21.43 2.35
C ASN A 183 -22.99 21.25 0.90
N GLY A 184 -22.56 20.21 0.18
CA GLY A 184 -22.96 19.99 -1.21
C GLY A 184 -22.38 21.00 -2.20
N TYR A 185 -21.18 21.51 -1.92
CA TYR A 185 -20.51 22.52 -2.75
C TYR A 185 -19.00 22.35 -2.77
N GLU A 186 -18.44 22.12 -3.96
CA GLU A 186 -17.02 21.93 -4.22
C GLU A 186 -16.36 23.18 -4.83
N GLY A 187 -16.19 24.21 -4.01
CA GLY A 187 -15.41 25.40 -4.36
C GLY A 187 -14.27 25.68 -3.37
N HIS A 188 -13.39 26.62 -3.72
CA HIS A 188 -12.26 27.04 -2.88
C HIS A 188 -12.70 27.37 -1.44
N GLY A 189 -12.06 26.73 -0.46
CA GLY A 189 -12.38 26.90 0.96
C GLY A 189 -13.53 26.03 1.47
N ALA A 190 -14.18 25.22 0.64
CA ALA A 190 -15.21 24.28 1.11
C ALA A 190 -14.61 23.22 2.04
N SER A 191 -15.11 23.15 3.27
CA SER A 191 -14.59 22.29 4.33
C SER A 191 -14.72 20.81 4.00
N VAL A 192 -13.73 20.01 4.40
CA VAL A 192 -13.71 18.54 4.22
C VAL A 192 -13.78 17.87 5.58
N ASP A 193 -14.78 17.00 5.77
CA ASP A 193 -15.08 16.29 7.02
C ASP A 193 -15.60 14.87 6.72
N LEU A 194 -15.87 14.06 7.74
CA LEU A 194 -16.49 12.75 7.55
C LEU A 194 -18.02 12.83 7.43
N SER A 195 -18.56 12.19 6.40
CA SER A 195 -19.99 11.87 6.23
C SER A 195 -20.18 10.39 5.95
N ASN A 196 -21.41 9.85 6.01
CA ASN A 196 -21.71 8.50 5.51
C ASN A 196 -21.14 8.33 4.10
N CYS A 197 -20.53 7.19 3.79
CA CYS A 197 -20.17 6.85 2.42
C CYS A 197 -21.42 6.79 1.53
N PHE A 198 -21.32 7.34 0.31
CA PHE A 198 -22.42 7.48 -0.63
C PHE A 198 -22.39 6.37 -1.69
N GLU A 199 -23.56 5.81 -1.99
CA GLU A 199 -23.77 4.83 -3.06
C GLU A 199 -23.39 5.40 -4.44
N ASP A 200 -22.97 4.55 -5.38
CA ASP A 200 -22.42 4.99 -6.68
C ASP A 200 -23.40 5.82 -7.54
N ASP A 201 -24.72 5.63 -7.37
CA ASP A 201 -25.76 6.37 -8.09
C ASP A 201 -26.21 7.66 -7.39
N TRP A 202 -25.72 7.94 -6.18
CA TRP A 202 -26.20 9.08 -5.40
C TRP A 202 -25.66 10.41 -5.92
N GLN A 203 -26.52 11.43 -5.96
CA GLN A 203 -26.23 12.67 -6.68
C GLN A 203 -24.98 13.42 -6.15
N PHE A 204 -24.58 13.22 -4.89
CA PHE A 204 -23.43 13.86 -4.25
C PHE A 204 -22.16 12.97 -4.17
N THR A 205 -22.16 11.78 -4.76
CA THR A 205 -21.03 10.84 -4.69
C THR A 205 -19.74 11.42 -5.28
N HIS A 206 -19.85 12.38 -6.20
CA HIS A 206 -18.73 13.17 -6.72
C HIS A 206 -17.94 13.99 -5.66
N LEU A 207 -18.49 14.18 -4.45
CA LEU A 207 -17.86 14.89 -3.31
C LEU A 207 -17.04 13.99 -2.37
N GLN A 208 -17.04 12.68 -2.63
CA GLN A 208 -16.30 11.66 -1.87
C GLN A 208 -15.28 10.88 -2.72
N ARG A 209 -15.29 11.06 -4.03
CA ARG A 209 -14.39 10.36 -4.95
C ARG A 209 -13.12 11.19 -5.13
N TRP A 210 -12.08 10.76 -4.45
CA TRP A 210 -10.74 11.34 -4.51
C TRP A 210 -9.85 10.56 -5.50
N GLN A 211 -8.69 11.10 -5.84
CA GLN A 211 -7.59 10.39 -6.50
C GLN A 211 -6.24 11.02 -6.15
N LEU A 212 -5.16 10.25 -6.28
CA LEU A 212 -3.83 10.84 -6.38
C LEU A 212 -3.67 11.58 -7.72
N ARG A 213 -2.92 12.70 -7.72
CA ARG A 213 -2.70 13.55 -8.90
C ARG A 213 -1.70 12.94 -9.89
N ASN A 214 -0.54 12.55 -9.39
CA ASN A 214 0.58 12.01 -10.16
C ASN A 214 0.61 10.48 -10.11
N GLN A 215 0.02 9.86 -9.08
CA GLN A 215 -0.24 8.42 -8.89
C GLN A 215 1.01 7.51 -8.80
N ASN A 216 2.19 8.04 -9.16
CA ASN A 216 3.47 7.35 -9.24
C ASN A 216 4.37 7.59 -8.01
N THR A 217 3.85 8.25 -6.97
CA THR A 217 4.60 8.58 -5.74
C THR A 217 3.72 8.36 -4.51
N ASN A 218 4.32 7.92 -3.41
CA ASN A 218 3.63 7.88 -2.11
C ASN A 218 3.50 9.27 -1.46
N ILE A 219 4.19 10.30 -1.97
CA ILE A 219 4.01 11.71 -1.61
C ILE A 219 3.36 12.41 -2.79
N ASP A 220 2.10 12.80 -2.65
CA ASP A 220 1.32 13.38 -3.75
C ASP A 220 0.11 14.18 -3.24
N LYS A 221 -0.63 14.85 -4.13
CA LYS A 221 -1.85 15.60 -3.79
C LYS A 221 -3.10 14.74 -3.97
N LEU A 222 -4.04 14.84 -3.04
CA LEU A 222 -5.36 14.23 -3.11
C LEU A 222 -6.32 15.18 -3.82
N GLN A 223 -6.65 14.88 -5.07
CA GLN A 223 -7.60 15.61 -5.92
C GLN A 223 -9.02 15.07 -5.81
N LEU A 224 -10.03 15.90 -6.05
CA LEU A 224 -11.35 15.41 -6.42
C LEU A 224 -11.33 14.84 -7.85
N ILE A 225 -12.04 13.74 -8.10
CA ILE A 225 -12.17 13.20 -9.47
C ILE A 225 -13.05 14.11 -10.35
N SER A 226 -14.07 14.74 -9.76
CA SER A 226 -14.99 15.65 -10.46
C SER A 226 -14.35 16.99 -10.83
N HIS A 227 -13.48 17.50 -9.96
CA HIS A 227 -12.82 18.81 -10.07
C HIS A 227 -11.31 18.64 -9.79
N PRO A 228 -10.51 18.15 -10.76
CA PRO A 228 -9.09 17.86 -10.55
C PRO A 228 -8.22 19.08 -10.25
N GLU A 229 -8.74 20.29 -10.43
CA GLU A 229 -8.13 21.55 -9.99
C GLU A 229 -8.26 21.80 -8.48
N LEU A 230 -9.06 20.99 -7.75
CA LEU A 230 -9.27 21.09 -6.31
C LEU A 230 -8.61 19.94 -5.54
N CYS A 231 -7.80 20.30 -4.55
CA CYS A 231 -6.96 19.42 -3.74
C CYS A 231 -7.26 19.54 -2.24
N LEU A 232 -7.15 18.44 -1.49
CA LEU A 232 -7.24 18.43 -0.03
C LEU A 232 -6.12 19.28 0.59
N TYR A 233 -6.51 20.34 1.29
CA TYR A 233 -5.66 21.42 1.77
C TYR A 233 -5.73 21.54 3.30
N ALA A 234 -4.57 21.61 3.95
CA ALA A 234 -4.45 21.78 5.41
C ALA A 234 -4.46 23.26 5.88
N GLY A 235 -4.59 24.21 4.93
CA GLY A 235 -4.45 25.64 5.18
C GLY A 235 -2.99 26.12 5.16
N GLU A 236 -2.79 27.42 4.98
CA GLU A 236 -1.46 28.05 4.83
C GLU A 236 -0.51 27.78 6.01
N ASN A 237 -1.06 27.71 7.23
CA ASN A 237 -0.33 27.57 8.48
C ASN A 237 -0.93 26.42 9.31
N PRO A 238 -0.64 25.15 8.95
CA PRO A 238 -1.25 23.98 9.59
C PRO A 238 -0.62 23.71 10.96
N ALA A 239 -1.46 23.48 11.96
CA ALA A 239 -1.09 23.11 13.33
C ALA A 239 -2.12 22.13 13.90
N ASN A 240 -1.88 21.58 15.10
CA ASN A 240 -2.83 20.67 15.77
C ASN A 240 -4.22 21.33 15.90
N GLY A 241 -5.22 20.75 15.23
CA GLY A 241 -6.60 21.24 15.19
C GLY A 241 -6.95 22.10 13.97
N SER A 242 -5.98 22.43 13.09
CA SER A 242 -6.27 23.09 11.81
C SER A 242 -7.20 22.21 10.95
N ARG A 243 -8.18 22.83 10.30
CA ARG A 243 -9.27 22.14 9.60
C ARG A 243 -9.01 22.03 8.10
N LEU A 244 -9.47 20.92 7.53
CA LEU A 244 -9.30 20.62 6.11
C LEU A 244 -10.35 21.35 5.26
N ASN A 245 -9.94 21.75 4.06
CA ASN A 245 -10.83 22.22 3.01
C ASN A 245 -10.28 21.79 1.63
N VAL A 246 -10.98 22.12 0.55
CA VAL A 246 -10.44 22.00 -0.82
C VAL A 246 -10.00 23.36 -1.37
N ASN A 247 -8.85 23.39 -2.05
CA ASN A 247 -8.31 24.59 -2.70
C ASN A 247 -7.53 24.25 -3.98
N SER A 248 -7.10 25.27 -4.72
CA SER A 248 -6.33 25.18 -5.97
C SER A 248 -5.16 24.21 -5.87
N CYS A 249 -5.11 23.20 -6.74
CA CYS A 249 -4.01 22.24 -6.84
C CYS A 249 -2.72 22.87 -7.39
N ASP A 250 -2.05 23.72 -6.60
CA ASP A 250 -0.88 24.50 -6.98
C ASP A 250 0.44 23.84 -6.53
N SER A 251 1.47 24.63 -6.20
CA SER A 251 2.80 24.16 -5.76
C SER A 251 2.96 24.03 -4.24
N ASP A 252 1.93 24.34 -3.43
CA ASP A 252 2.02 24.28 -1.97
C ASP A 252 2.34 22.85 -1.46
N ASN A 253 3.10 22.77 -0.37
CA ASN A 253 3.42 21.56 0.36
C ASN A 253 2.32 21.18 1.37
N THR A 254 1.49 22.13 1.81
CA THR A 254 0.34 21.90 2.71
C THR A 254 -0.87 21.23 2.01
N GLN A 255 -0.70 20.85 0.73
CA GLN A 255 -1.59 19.98 -0.05
C GLN A 255 -0.95 18.62 -0.40
N GLN A 256 0.31 18.39 0.00
CA GLN A 256 1.06 17.18 -0.34
C GLN A 256 1.02 16.21 0.84
N TRP A 257 0.58 14.99 0.57
CA TRP A 257 0.31 13.96 1.57
C TRP A 257 1.21 12.76 1.30
N GLN A 258 2.09 12.46 2.25
CA GLN A 258 2.82 11.20 2.33
C GLN A 258 1.87 10.12 2.83
N ILE A 259 1.44 9.25 1.91
CA ILE A 259 0.76 7.99 2.23
C ILE A 259 1.78 7.04 2.85
N THR A 260 1.38 6.43 3.96
CA THR A 260 2.20 5.51 4.78
C THR A 260 1.61 4.10 4.74
N ASN A 261 2.46 3.08 4.90
CA ASN A 261 2.06 1.68 4.78
C ASN A 261 1.04 1.24 5.85
N ASP A 262 0.97 1.89 7.01
CA ASP A 262 -0.07 1.64 8.04
C ASP A 262 -1.41 2.33 7.72
N GLY A 263 -1.44 3.25 6.76
CA GLY A 263 -2.65 3.85 6.20
C GLY A 263 -2.90 5.31 6.61
N ARG A 264 -1.88 6.06 7.04
CA ARG A 264 -2.02 7.50 7.34
C ARG A 264 -1.70 8.37 6.13
N TYR A 265 -2.32 9.53 6.09
CA TYR A 265 -1.94 10.65 5.23
C TYR A 265 -1.15 11.67 6.06
N LYS A 266 0.19 11.61 6.00
CA LYS A 266 1.09 12.53 6.70
C LYS A 266 1.37 13.77 5.84
N LEU A 267 1.14 14.96 6.37
CA LEU A 267 1.33 16.22 5.66
C LEU A 267 2.84 16.47 5.43
N PHE A 268 3.22 16.67 4.17
CA PHE A 268 4.62 16.64 3.73
C PHE A 268 5.52 17.63 4.49
N ARG A 269 6.71 17.16 4.90
CA ARG A 269 7.72 17.89 5.70
C ARG A 269 7.27 18.34 7.10
N THR A 270 6.10 17.94 7.57
CA THR A 270 5.64 18.19 8.95
C THR A 270 5.67 16.91 9.80
N ASN A 271 5.24 16.99 11.07
CA ASN A 271 4.82 15.80 11.83
C ASN A 271 3.28 15.71 11.98
N LEU A 272 2.51 16.38 11.13
CA LEU A 272 1.05 16.36 11.16
C LEU A 272 0.50 15.25 10.25
N CYS A 273 -0.55 14.58 10.69
CA CYS A 273 -1.33 13.59 9.97
C CYS A 273 -2.78 14.07 9.83
N LEU A 274 -3.47 13.63 8.77
CA LEU A 274 -4.93 13.68 8.74
C LEU A 274 -5.47 12.89 9.94
N ASP A 275 -6.39 13.47 10.69
CA ASP A 275 -6.87 12.97 11.98
C ASP A 275 -8.39 13.19 12.10
N VAL A 276 -9.11 12.14 12.52
CA VAL A 276 -10.53 12.26 12.86
C VAL A 276 -10.65 12.77 14.28
N ARG A 277 -11.19 13.99 14.41
CA ARG A 277 -11.37 14.69 15.68
C ARG A 277 -12.38 13.95 16.58
N ALA A 278 -11.88 13.08 17.46
CA ALA A 278 -12.70 12.09 18.15
C ALA A 278 -13.81 12.70 19.02
N GLU A 279 -13.56 13.86 19.64
CA GLU A 279 -14.53 14.57 20.48
C GLU A 279 -15.57 15.37 19.70
N SER A 280 -15.46 15.46 18.37
CA SER A 280 -16.45 16.17 17.56
C SER A 280 -17.80 15.44 17.52
N GLU A 281 -18.89 16.20 17.52
CA GLU A 281 -20.26 15.69 17.46
C GLU A 281 -20.81 15.74 16.02
N MET A 282 -21.75 14.84 15.72
CA MET A 282 -22.50 14.84 14.47
C MET A 282 -23.25 16.18 14.32
N ARG A 283 -23.13 16.81 13.15
CA ARG A 283 -23.90 18.00 12.75
C ARG A 283 -24.87 17.65 11.62
N PRO A 284 -26.17 17.53 11.92
CA PRO A 284 -27.21 17.44 10.90
C PRO A 284 -27.23 18.71 10.04
N GLN A 285 -26.84 18.59 8.78
CA GLN A 285 -26.82 19.69 7.81
C GLN A 285 -27.36 19.20 6.45
N LYS A 286 -27.45 20.11 5.48
CA LYS A 286 -27.87 19.80 4.11
C LYS A 286 -26.66 19.84 3.17
N PRO A 287 -26.65 19.01 2.10
CA PRO A 287 -27.66 18.01 1.75
C PRO A 287 -27.50 16.67 2.49
N TYR A 288 -26.41 16.50 3.25
CA TYR A 288 -26.12 15.35 4.13
C TYR A 288 -25.50 15.83 5.44
N ALA A 289 -25.56 15.00 6.48
CA ALA A 289 -24.93 15.30 7.77
C ALA A 289 -23.40 15.11 7.72
N MET A 290 -22.70 15.91 8.52
CA MET A 290 -21.33 15.64 8.95
C MET A 290 -21.38 14.83 10.25
N TYR A 291 -20.59 13.75 10.35
CA TYR A 291 -20.60 12.84 11.50
C TYR A 291 -19.37 13.01 12.40
N LYS A 292 -18.22 13.39 11.83
CA LYS A 292 -17.01 13.78 12.56
C LYS A 292 -16.26 14.87 11.79
N GLU A 293 -15.68 15.80 12.54
CA GLU A 293 -14.76 16.78 12.02
C GLU A 293 -13.42 16.12 11.65
N LEU A 294 -12.85 16.48 10.49
CA LEU A 294 -11.46 16.19 10.15
C LEU A 294 -10.58 17.37 10.52
N GLN A 295 -9.40 17.07 11.06
CA GLN A 295 -8.36 18.01 11.40
C GLN A 295 -7.00 17.48 10.94
N VAL A 296 -5.98 18.32 10.97
CA VAL A 296 -4.60 17.84 11.06
C VAL A 296 -4.14 17.84 12.52
N TRP A 297 -3.48 16.76 12.93
CA TRP A 297 -2.94 16.59 14.28
C TRP A 297 -1.61 15.84 14.24
N GLU A 298 -0.77 15.99 15.25
CA GLU A 298 0.51 15.29 15.33
C GLU A 298 0.37 13.77 15.14
N CYS A 299 1.20 13.21 14.27
CA CYS A 299 1.23 11.78 13.94
C CYS A 299 1.66 10.96 15.16
N GLY A 300 0.72 10.19 15.73
CA GLY A 300 0.97 9.36 16.91
C GLY A 300 0.85 7.87 16.62
N GLU A 301 1.91 7.09 16.88
CA GLU A 301 1.86 5.63 16.77
C GLU A 301 0.67 5.06 17.57
N GLY A 302 -0.03 4.07 16.99
CA GLY A 302 -1.26 3.52 17.57
C GLY A 302 -2.50 4.43 17.54
N ASN A 303 -2.41 5.71 17.11
CA ASN A 303 -3.61 6.55 16.95
C ASN A 303 -4.47 6.11 15.75
N GLU A 304 -5.43 5.22 16.01
CA GLU A 304 -6.43 4.72 15.06
C GLU A 304 -7.25 5.83 14.38
N ASN A 305 -7.37 7.02 14.98
CA ASN A 305 -8.09 8.16 14.39
C ASN A 305 -7.37 8.72 13.15
N GLN A 306 -6.11 8.35 12.93
CA GLN A 306 -5.27 8.79 11.81
C GLN A 306 -5.13 7.71 10.72
N VAL A 307 -5.85 6.60 10.86
CA VAL A 307 -5.70 5.43 9.99
C VAL A 307 -6.90 5.32 9.04
N PHE A 308 -6.59 5.34 7.74
CA PHE A 308 -7.55 5.37 6.65
C PHE A 308 -7.29 4.25 5.64
N SER A 309 -8.25 4.01 4.75
CA SER A 309 -8.16 3.09 3.61
C SER A 309 -8.92 3.65 2.42
N THR A 310 -8.43 3.40 1.21
CA THR A 310 -9.16 3.75 -0.03
C THR A 310 -10.03 2.58 -0.47
N SER A 311 -11.37 2.75 -0.52
CA SER A 311 -12.23 1.88 -1.32
C SER A 311 -12.20 2.32 -2.77
N LYS A 312 -12.63 1.47 -3.69
CA LYS A 312 -13.00 1.91 -5.03
C LYS A 312 -14.34 2.65 -5.01
#